data_AF-A0A176WAM4-F1
#
_entry.id   AF-A0A176WAM4-F1
#
_cell.length_a   1.000
_cell.length_b   1.000
_cell.length_c   1.000
_cell.angle_alpha   90.00
_cell.angle_beta   90.00
_cell.angle_gamma   90.00
#
_symmetry.space_group_name_H-M   'P 1'
#
loop_
_entity.id
_entity.type
_entity.pdbx_description
1 polymer ?
#
loop_
_entity_poly.entity_id
_entity_poly.type
_entity_poly.pdbx_seq_one_letter_code
_entity_poly.pdbx_strand_id
1 'polypeptide(L)'
;MGKGSSYLPTKLDHIAEVIEQVGLCKYGARPHYGKNFDRLFAHPECHVRDNFPPENFPKMLELQKKHDPNKVFEPELVTRMVERRGPVYGDKCALRRECYCKEDSHCADGFKCQPSASYPEFKACKVQYPKQKEEHHSEPKQEL
;
A
#
# COMPACT_ATOMS: atom_id res chain seq x y z
N MET A 1 -8.64 18.76 21.21
CA MET A 1 -8.12 17.38 21.12
C MET A 1 -9.25 16.47 20.65
N GLY A 2 -9.37 16.31 19.32
CA GLY A 2 -10.47 15.54 18.73
C GLY A 2 -10.25 14.04 18.95
N LYS A 3 -11.28 13.35 19.44
CA LYS A 3 -11.34 11.89 19.47
C LYS A 3 -11.30 11.39 18.02
N GLY A 4 -10.10 11.11 17.51
CA GLY A 4 -9.91 10.45 16.23
C GLY A 4 -10.58 9.08 16.30
N SER A 5 -11.50 8.81 15.38
CA SER A 5 -12.05 7.48 15.14
C SER A 5 -10.90 6.47 15.15
N SER A 6 -10.91 5.54 16.11
CA SER A 6 -9.87 4.53 16.26
C SER A 6 -10.01 3.50 15.16
N TYR A 7 -9.55 3.83 13.95
CA TYR A 7 -9.36 2.83 12.92
C TYR A 7 -8.26 1.88 13.43
N LEU A 8 -8.66 0.71 13.92
CA LEU A 8 -7.75 -0.36 14.28
C LEU A 8 -7.64 -1.27 13.05
N PRO A 9 -6.43 -1.46 12.49
CA PRO A 9 -6.28 -2.32 11.34
C PRO A 9 -6.54 -3.77 11.76
N THR A 10 -7.16 -4.55 10.87
CA THR A 10 -7.35 -5.96 11.16
C THR A 10 -6.00 -6.68 11.08
N LYS A 11 -5.84 -7.77 11.83
CA LYS A 11 -4.59 -8.57 11.80
C LYS A 11 -4.24 -9.06 10.38
N LEU A 12 -5.24 -9.16 9.49
CA LEU A 12 -5.13 -9.74 8.17
C LEU A 12 -5.12 -8.70 7.03
N ASP A 13 -5.18 -7.40 7.33
CA ASP A 13 -5.19 -6.34 6.30
C ASP A 13 -3.96 -6.40 5.37
N HIS A 14 -2.84 -6.89 5.91
CA HIS A 14 -1.61 -7.13 5.14
C HIS A 14 -1.80 -8.07 3.94
N ILE A 15 -2.77 -8.99 3.98
CA ILE A 15 -3.04 -9.92 2.88
C ILE A 15 -3.57 -9.15 1.67
N ALA A 16 -4.58 -8.30 1.87
CA ALA A 16 -5.15 -7.47 0.80
C ALA A 16 -4.10 -6.50 0.24
N GLU A 17 -3.30 -5.88 1.11
CA GLU A 17 -2.22 -4.97 0.71
C GLU A 17 -1.13 -5.65 -0.15
N VAL A 18 -0.79 -6.90 0.16
CA VAL A 18 0.15 -7.68 -0.65
C VAL A 18 -0.48 -8.07 -1.98
N ILE A 19 -1.76 -8.48 -2.00
CA ILE A 19 -2.47 -8.83 -3.24
C ILE A 19 -2.55 -7.61 -4.19
N GLU A 20 -2.83 -6.42 -3.64
CA GLU A 20 -2.79 -5.15 -4.36
C GLU A 20 -1.44 -4.93 -5.07
N GLN A 21 -0.33 -5.00 -4.33
CA GLN A 21 1.01 -4.80 -4.87
C GLN A 21 1.40 -5.87 -5.89
N VAL A 22 1.15 -7.15 -5.59
CA VAL A 22 1.43 -8.27 -6.52
C VAL A 22 0.62 -8.10 -7.81
N GLY A 23 -0.68 -7.83 -7.70
CA GLY A 23 -1.54 -7.62 -8.85
C GLY A 23 -1.03 -6.48 -9.73
N LEU A 24 -0.72 -5.34 -9.12
CA LEU A 24 -0.27 -4.16 -9.86
C LEU A 24 1.12 -4.35 -10.47
N CYS A 25 2.11 -4.72 -9.65
CA CYS A 25 3.51 -4.74 -10.02
C CYS A 25 3.91 -5.96 -10.85
N LYS A 26 3.42 -7.15 -10.49
CA LYS A 26 3.84 -8.41 -11.13
C LYS A 26 2.99 -8.73 -12.35
N TYR A 27 1.71 -8.40 -12.32
CA TYR A 27 0.74 -8.82 -13.34
C TYR A 27 0.15 -7.67 -14.16
N GLY A 28 0.59 -6.43 -13.92
CA GLY A 28 0.09 -5.28 -14.68
C GLY A 28 -1.42 -5.05 -14.50
N ALA A 29 -1.95 -5.31 -13.30
CA ALA A 29 -3.38 -5.19 -13.05
C ALA A 29 -3.89 -3.75 -13.28
N ARG A 30 -5.14 -3.66 -13.75
CA ARG A 30 -5.87 -2.39 -13.92
C ARG A 30 -6.94 -2.30 -12.83
N PRO A 31 -6.68 -1.57 -11.74
CA PRO A 31 -7.62 -1.50 -10.64
C PRO A 31 -8.92 -0.79 -11.02
N HIS A 32 -10.01 -1.22 -10.40
CA HIS A 32 -11.30 -0.57 -10.55
C HIS A 32 -11.30 0.79 -9.83
N TYR A 33 -11.42 1.89 -10.57
CA TYR A 33 -11.33 3.27 -10.07
C TYR A 33 -12.24 3.57 -8.85
N GLY A 34 -13.49 3.08 -8.85
CA GLY A 34 -14.43 3.32 -7.74
C GLY A 34 -14.40 2.31 -6.58
N LYS A 35 -13.43 1.39 -6.53
CA LYS A 35 -13.40 0.30 -5.52
C LYS A 35 -12.03 0.06 -4.89
N ASN A 36 -11.06 0.94 -5.14
CA ASN A 36 -9.68 0.81 -4.66
C ASN A 36 -9.23 2.10 -3.98
N PHE A 37 -8.09 2.04 -3.29
CA PHE A 37 -7.53 3.17 -2.55
C PHE A 37 -6.51 3.94 -3.38
N ASP A 38 -6.35 5.22 -3.06
CA ASP A 38 -5.39 6.14 -3.71
C ASP A 38 -3.98 5.57 -3.80
N ARG A 39 -3.50 4.84 -2.77
CA ARG A 39 -2.17 4.24 -2.75
C ARG A 39 -1.89 3.35 -3.97
N LEU A 40 -2.92 2.71 -4.51
CA LEU A 40 -2.79 1.80 -5.64
C LEU A 40 -2.59 2.57 -6.96
N PHE A 41 -3.29 3.70 -7.13
CA PHE A 41 -3.13 4.56 -8.31
C PHE A 41 -1.88 5.44 -8.23
N ALA A 42 -1.47 5.82 -7.02
CA ALA A 42 -0.25 6.56 -6.73
C ALA A 42 0.87 5.63 -6.21
N HIS A 43 0.92 4.38 -6.66
CA HIS A 43 1.95 3.44 -6.20
C HIS A 43 3.36 3.97 -6.56
N PRO A 44 4.34 3.91 -5.64
CA PRO A 44 5.62 4.62 -5.79
C PRO A 44 6.51 4.09 -6.92
N GLU A 45 6.38 2.82 -7.28
CA GLU A 45 7.26 2.16 -8.26
C GLU A 45 6.51 1.60 -9.47
N CYS A 46 5.39 0.91 -9.24
CA CYS A 46 4.55 0.32 -10.28
C CYS A 46 3.38 1.24 -10.65
N HIS A 47 3.45 1.96 -11.76
CA HIS A 47 2.44 2.97 -12.08
C HIS A 47 1.28 2.40 -12.89
N VAL A 48 0.04 2.56 -12.40
CA VAL A 48 -1.19 2.08 -13.06
C VAL A 48 -1.28 2.53 -14.52
N ARG A 49 -0.81 3.74 -14.84
CA ARG A 49 -0.85 4.27 -16.20
C ARG A 49 -0.05 3.45 -17.20
N ASP A 50 1.00 2.75 -16.75
CA ASP A 50 1.87 1.95 -17.60
C ASP A 50 1.24 0.58 -17.96
N ASN A 51 0.14 0.22 -17.29
CA ASN A 51 -0.62 -1.00 -17.59
C ASN A 51 -1.66 -0.80 -18.70
N PHE A 52 -1.79 0.41 -19.26
CA PHE A 52 -2.67 0.72 -20.39
C PHE A 52 -1.85 0.85 -21.68
N PRO A 53 -2.50 0.72 -22.86
CA PRO A 53 -1.85 1.08 -24.12
C PRO A 53 -1.22 2.48 -24.06
N PRO A 54 -0.01 2.67 -24.60
CA PRO A 54 0.78 3.90 -24.44
C PRO A 54 0.07 5.15 -24.95
N GLU A 55 -0.86 5.01 -25.89
CA GLU A 55 -1.65 6.08 -26.50
C GLU A 55 -2.81 6.59 -25.62
N ASN A 56 -3.26 5.82 -24.64
CA ASN A 56 -4.48 6.14 -23.89
C ASN A 56 -4.31 7.40 -23.02
N PHE A 57 -3.24 7.48 -22.24
CA PHE A 57 -2.99 8.63 -21.38
C PHE A 57 -2.73 9.93 -22.16
N PRO A 58 -1.88 9.94 -23.21
CA PRO A 58 -1.74 11.10 -24.09
C PRO A 58 -3.08 11.59 -24.65
N LYS A 59 -3.90 10.68 -25.18
CA LYS A 59 -5.23 11.02 -25.72
C LYS A 59 -6.17 11.60 -24.65
N MET A 60 -6.15 11.04 -23.44
CA MET A 60 -6.92 11.56 -22.31
C MET A 60 -6.47 12.97 -21.91
N LEU A 61 -5.16 13.23 -21.88
CA LEU A 61 -4.60 14.55 -21.56
C LEU A 61 -4.90 15.59 -22.65
N GLU A 62 -4.92 15.20 -23.92
CA GLU A 62 -5.36 16.09 -25.02
C GLU A 62 -6.83 16.48 -24.88
N LEU A 63 -7.70 15.51 -24.56
CA LEU A 63 -9.12 15.78 -24.29
C LEU A 63 -9.29 16.67 -23.07
N GLN A 64 -8.57 16.42 -21.98
CA GLN A 64 -8.58 17.27 -20.80
C GLN A 64 -8.14 18.70 -21.14
N LYS A 65 -7.02 18.87 -21.85
CA LYS A 65 -6.54 20.20 -22.27
C LYS A 65 -7.57 20.96 -23.12
N LYS A 66 -8.33 20.25 -23.95
CA LYS A 66 -9.38 20.83 -24.79
C LYS A 66 -10.63 21.24 -24.00
N HIS A 67 -11.01 20.46 -23.00
CA HIS A 67 -12.32 20.59 -22.33
C HIS A 67 -12.25 21.16 -20.91
N ASP A 68 -11.11 21.04 -20.23
CA ASP A 68 -10.81 21.57 -18.90
C ASP A 68 -9.36 22.08 -18.84
N PRO A 69 -9.00 23.15 -19.59
CA PRO A 69 -7.64 23.65 -19.69
C PRO A 69 -7.07 24.14 -18.34
N ASN A 70 -7.95 24.51 -17.41
CA ASN A 70 -7.58 24.99 -16.08
C ASN A 70 -7.56 23.87 -15.03
N LYS A 71 -7.85 22.61 -15.43
CA LYS A 71 -7.86 21.43 -14.56
C LYS A 71 -8.78 21.58 -13.34
N VAL A 72 -9.91 22.26 -13.50
CA VAL A 72 -10.89 22.51 -12.42
C VAL A 72 -11.45 21.18 -11.88
N PHE A 73 -11.55 20.16 -12.73
CA PHE A 73 -12.09 18.86 -12.37
C PHE A 73 -11.02 17.80 -12.10
N GLU A 74 -9.73 18.14 -12.13
CA GLU A 74 -8.64 17.19 -11.86
C GLU A 74 -8.37 17.09 -10.35
N PRO A 75 -8.60 15.93 -9.71
CA PRO A 75 -8.16 15.71 -8.34
C PRO A 75 -6.66 15.44 -8.29
N GLU A 76 -6.02 15.72 -7.15
CA GLU A 76 -4.58 15.51 -6.95
C GLU A 76 -4.14 14.07 -7.27
N LEU A 77 -5.01 13.07 -7.02
CA LEU A 77 -4.72 11.68 -7.37
C LEU A 77 -4.45 11.48 -8.87
N VAL A 78 -5.24 12.13 -9.74
CA VAL A 78 -5.06 12.03 -11.20
C VAL A 78 -3.75 12.71 -11.61
N THR A 79 -3.44 13.88 -11.04
CA THR A 79 -2.16 14.55 -11.24
C THR A 79 -1.00 13.62 -10.87
N ARG A 80 -1.05 12.98 -9.70
CA ARG A 80 -0.02 12.01 -9.26
C ARG A 80 0.10 10.82 -10.20
N MET A 81 -1.02 10.23 -10.62
CA MET A 81 -1.04 9.09 -11.53
C MET A 81 -0.41 9.45 -12.89
N VAL A 82 -0.73 10.64 -13.43
CA VAL A 82 -0.14 11.14 -14.69
C VAL A 82 1.35 11.39 -14.50
N GLU A 83 1.77 12.01 -13.41
CA GLU A 83 3.18 12.34 -13.14
C GLU A 83 4.02 11.14 -12.71
N ARG A 84 3.42 9.96 -12.51
CA ARG A 84 4.06 8.80 -11.86
C ARG A 84 4.60 9.14 -10.47
N ARG A 85 3.91 10.05 -9.78
CA ARG A 85 4.28 10.53 -8.45
C ARG A 85 3.65 9.62 -7.39
N GLY A 86 4.48 9.19 -6.43
CA GLY A 86 4.07 8.32 -5.34
C GLY A 86 3.09 8.97 -4.34
N PRO A 87 2.70 8.24 -3.28
CA PRO A 87 1.81 8.79 -2.26
C PRO A 87 2.54 9.82 -1.40
N VAL A 88 1.77 10.65 -0.69
CA VAL A 88 2.33 11.49 0.37
C VAL A 88 2.50 10.61 1.61
N TYR A 89 3.74 10.47 2.07
CA TYR A 89 4.05 9.71 3.28
C TYR A 89 3.81 10.55 4.53
N GLY A 90 3.41 9.88 5.60
CA GLY A 90 3.22 10.48 6.91
C GLY A 90 2.85 9.42 7.93
N ASP A 91 2.81 9.83 9.20
CA ASP A 91 2.49 8.92 10.29
C ASP A 91 1.15 8.22 10.04
N LYS A 92 1.16 6.90 10.23
CA LYS A 92 -0.03 6.05 10.10
C LYS A 92 -0.69 6.14 8.71
N CYS A 93 0.04 6.53 7.65
CA CYS A 93 -0.53 6.62 6.30
C CYS A 93 -1.01 5.27 5.75
N ALA A 94 -0.35 4.16 6.12
CA ALA A 94 -0.73 2.83 5.65
C ALA A 94 -2.03 2.36 6.34
N LEU A 95 -2.23 2.74 7.60
CA LEU A 95 -3.49 2.52 8.33
C LEU A 95 -4.68 3.17 7.61
N ARG A 96 -4.47 4.37 7.04
CA ARG A 96 -5.46 5.09 6.23
C ARG A 96 -5.52 4.64 4.77
N ARG A 97 -4.70 3.66 4.38
CA ARG A 97 -4.57 3.14 3.00
C ARG A 97 -4.16 4.20 1.98
N GLU A 98 -3.44 5.22 2.44
CA GLU A 98 -2.91 6.31 1.61
C GLU A 98 -1.52 5.99 1.05
N CYS A 99 -0.81 5.05 1.66
CA CYS A 99 0.53 4.61 1.26
C CYS A 99 0.71 3.09 1.47
N TYR A 100 1.74 2.52 0.84
CA TYR A 100 2.34 1.24 1.23
C TYR A 100 3.50 1.51 2.19
N CYS A 101 3.61 0.72 3.26
CA CYS A 101 4.59 1.03 4.30
C CYS A 101 6.04 0.93 3.79
N LYS A 102 6.91 1.79 4.30
CA LYS A 102 8.37 1.75 4.06
C LYS A 102 9.13 1.68 5.38
N GLU A 103 8.57 2.31 6.41
CA GLU A 103 9.03 2.35 7.79
C GLU A 103 7.87 2.05 8.76
N ASP A 104 8.21 1.71 10.00
CA ASP A 104 7.24 1.30 11.04
C ASP A 104 6.28 2.44 11.43
N SER A 105 6.69 3.70 11.35
CA SER A 105 5.87 4.90 11.61
C SER A 105 4.63 5.01 10.70
N HIS A 106 4.67 4.41 9.51
CA HIS A 106 3.53 4.38 8.59
C HIS A 106 2.42 3.43 9.06
N CYS A 107 2.75 2.49 9.96
CA CYS A 107 1.82 1.50 10.48
C CYS A 107 1.12 1.98 11.75
N ALA A 108 0.05 1.28 12.14
CA ALA A 108 -0.60 1.51 13.43
C ALA A 108 0.27 1.05 14.61
N ASP A 109 -0.04 1.53 15.81
CA ASP A 109 0.64 1.10 17.02
C ASP A 109 0.46 -0.42 17.22
N GLY A 110 1.56 -1.13 17.52
CA GLY A 110 1.58 -2.60 17.60
C GLY A 110 1.70 -3.32 16.25
N PHE A 111 1.88 -2.58 15.15
CA PHE A 111 2.17 -3.12 13.83
C PHE A 111 3.53 -2.63 13.34
N LYS A 112 4.18 -3.44 12.49
CA LYS A 112 5.47 -3.12 11.87
C LYS A 112 5.43 -3.32 10.38
N CYS A 113 6.23 -2.55 9.67
CA CYS A 113 6.38 -2.67 8.23
C CYS A 113 7.30 -3.85 7.90
N GLN A 114 6.71 -4.96 7.49
CA GLN A 114 7.43 -6.21 7.32
C GLN A 114 7.23 -6.79 5.91
N PRO A 115 8.24 -7.47 5.34
CA PRO A 115 8.09 -8.22 4.11
C PRO A 115 6.94 -9.23 4.17
N SER A 116 6.24 -9.45 3.05
CA SER A 116 5.32 -10.57 2.89
C SER A 116 6.05 -11.90 3.02
N ALA A 117 5.34 -12.94 3.45
CA ALA A 117 5.91 -14.29 3.53
C ALA A 117 6.10 -14.91 2.13
N SER A 118 5.15 -14.67 1.22
CA SER A 118 5.15 -15.27 -0.12
C SER A 118 5.75 -14.36 -1.20
N TYR A 119 5.82 -13.05 -0.94
CA TYR A 119 6.35 -12.04 -1.87
C TYR A 119 7.24 -11.03 -1.11
N PRO A 120 8.44 -11.44 -0.67
CA PRO A 120 9.29 -10.64 0.23
C PRO A 120 9.68 -9.26 -0.30
N GLU A 121 9.59 -9.04 -1.61
CA GLU A 121 9.76 -7.74 -2.27
C GLU A 121 8.69 -6.71 -1.85
N PHE A 122 7.50 -7.17 -1.48
CA PHE A 122 6.40 -6.32 -1.03
C PHE A 122 6.28 -6.33 0.49
N LYS A 123 6.30 -5.14 1.09
CA LYS A 123 6.09 -4.95 2.53
C LYS A 123 4.64 -4.60 2.82
N ALA A 124 4.19 -4.96 4.01
CA ALA A 124 2.90 -4.55 4.54
C ALA A 124 2.94 -4.45 6.07
N CYS A 125 2.01 -3.70 6.66
CA CYS A 125 1.89 -3.58 8.10
C CYS A 125 1.36 -4.88 8.72
N LYS A 126 2.18 -5.55 9.54
CA LYS A 126 1.83 -6.79 10.24
C LYS A 126 1.84 -6.60 11.74
N VAL A 127 0.96 -7.31 12.45
CA VAL A 127 0.93 -7.32 13.92
C VAL A 127 2.28 -7.78 14.44
N GLN A 128 2.82 -7.03 15.40
CA GLN A 128 3.97 -7.47 16.15
C GLN A 128 3.50 -8.42 17.26
N TYR A 129 3.70 -9.72 17.06
CA TYR A 129 3.51 -10.69 18.13
C TYR A 129 4.67 -10.55 19.15
N PRO A 130 4.38 -10.55 20.46
CA PRO A 130 5.44 -10.70 21.45
C PRO A 130 6.14 -12.03 21.17
N LYS A 131 7.48 -12.02 21.18
CA LYS A 131 8.26 -13.27 21.08
C LYS A 131 7.84 -14.17 22.24
N GLN A 132 7.41 -15.40 21.95
CA GLN A 132 7.26 -16.41 23.00
C GLN A 132 8.64 -16.61 23.63
N LYS A 133 8.71 -16.65 24.96
CA LYS A 133 9.96 -17.03 25.65
C LYS A 133 10.26 -18.47 25.23
N GLU A 134 11.46 -18.70 24.71
CA GLU A 134 11.97 -20.05 24.55
C GLU A 134 12.17 -20.64 25.95
N GLU A 135 11.17 -21.35 26.45
CA GLU A 135 11.33 -22.20 27.62
C GLU A 135 12.12 -23.43 27.17
N HIS A 136 13.44 -23.37 27.33
CA HIS A 136 14.33 -24.51 27.25
C HIS A 136 13.93 -25.52 28.34
N HIS A 137 12.99 -26.42 28.02
CA HIS A 137 12.82 -27.64 28.79
C HIS A 137 14.03 -28.54 28.51
N SER A 138 15.03 -28.48 29.39
CA SER A 138 16.09 -29.49 29.42
C SER A 138 15.48 -30.83 29.80
N GLU A 139 15.50 -31.80 28.89
CA GLU A 139 15.19 -33.19 29.21
C GLU A 139 16.21 -33.70 30.25
N PRO A 140 15.77 -34.33 31.35
CA PRO A 140 16.69 -34.96 32.28
C PRO A 140 17.35 -36.14 31.59
N LYS A 141 18.69 -36.11 31.50
CA LYS A 141 19.49 -37.25 31.05
C LYS A 141 19.20 -38.43 31.98
N GLN A 142 18.58 -39.48 31.44
CA GLN A 142 18.54 -40.78 32.10
C GLN A 142 19.94 -41.39 31.97
N GLU A 143 20.63 -41.56 33.09
CA GLU A 143 21.86 -42.35 33.16
C GLU A 143 21.51 -43.83 33.01
N LEU A 144 22.23 -44.51 32.11
CA LEU A 144 22.22 -45.97 31.94
C LEU A 144 23.50 -46.56 32.51
#